data_AF-A0A7W0MXS9-F1
#
_entry.id   AF-A0A7W0MXS9-F1
#
_cell.length_a   1.000
_cell.length_b   1.000
_cell.length_c   1.000
_cell.angle_alpha   90.00
_cell.angle_beta   90.00
_cell.angle_gamma   90.00
#
_symmetry.space_group_name_H-M   'P 1'
#
loop_
_entity.id
_entity.type
_entity.pdbx_description
1 polymer ?
#
loop_
_entity_poly.entity_id
_entity_poly.type
_entity_poly.pdbx_seq_one_letter_code
_entity_poly.pdbx_strand_id
1 'polypeptide(L)'
;MNDADAFLLGEWWTGAARGHERAVGITLGTGLGSAFLERGRILPAGELYLAPFRGGPVEDIVSGRGLLARYGSAAGGVEEVVARARGGEARARSAFDDVFSALAEFLLPRLTEFGATCLVVGGRVARAWNLIEPILAPTLRSATSLVCISRAADLEDAALLGAARRAAS
;
A
#
# COMPACT_ATOMS: atom_id res chain seq x y z
N MET A 1 -7.06 -0.61 17.07
CA MET A 1 -7.19 -1.31 15.80
C MET A 1 -7.82 -0.34 14.83
N ASN A 2 -7.03 0.16 13.88
CA ASN A 2 -7.47 1.07 12.82
C ASN A 2 -7.85 0.25 11.56
N ASP A 3 -8.25 0.92 10.48
CA ASP A 3 -8.67 0.25 9.23
C ASP A 3 -7.53 -0.54 8.58
N ALA A 4 -6.28 -0.06 8.67
CA ALA A 4 -5.12 -0.75 8.10
C ALA A 4 -4.78 -2.03 8.88
N ASP A 5 -4.97 -2.02 10.21
CA ASP A 5 -4.82 -3.20 11.06
C ASP A 5 -5.84 -4.28 10.70
N ALA A 6 -7.12 -3.87 10.56
CA ALA A 6 -8.20 -4.77 10.19
C ALA A 6 -7.97 -5.36 8.78
N PHE A 7 -7.54 -4.52 7.84
CA PHE A 7 -7.15 -4.92 6.49
C PHE A 7 -6.06 -5.99 6.50
N LEU A 8 -4.94 -5.73 7.17
CA LEU A 8 -3.81 -6.67 7.18
C LEU A 8 -4.18 -7.97 7.90
N LEU A 9 -4.97 -7.91 8.98
CA LEU A 9 -5.42 -9.11 9.67
C LEU A 9 -6.32 -9.98 8.78
N GLY A 10 -7.19 -9.38 7.97
CA GLY A 10 -8.02 -10.08 6.99
C GLY A 10 -7.18 -10.76 5.89
N GLU A 11 -6.21 -10.03 5.34
CA GLU A 11 -5.29 -10.56 4.33
C GLU A 11 -4.38 -11.66 4.89
N TRP A 12 -4.00 -11.59 6.16
CA TRP A 12 -3.24 -12.64 6.82
C TRP A 12 -4.09 -13.90 7.08
N TRP A 13 -5.36 -13.73 7.42
CA TRP A 13 -6.25 -14.87 7.65
C TRP A 13 -6.59 -15.58 6.33
N THR A 14 -7.13 -14.84 5.37
CA THR A 14 -7.80 -15.42 4.19
C THR A 14 -7.22 -14.98 2.85
N GLY A 15 -6.36 -13.96 2.84
CA GLY A 15 -5.88 -13.31 1.62
C GLY A 15 -4.42 -13.57 1.29
N ALA A 16 -3.78 -12.55 0.72
CA ALA A 16 -2.44 -12.63 0.13
C ALA A 16 -1.31 -12.77 1.15
N ALA A 17 -1.57 -12.49 2.43
CA ALA A 17 -0.59 -12.66 3.51
C ALA A 17 -0.74 -14.01 4.25
N ARG A 18 -1.62 -14.90 3.80
CA ARG A 18 -1.81 -16.22 4.41
C ARG A 18 -0.52 -17.05 4.37
N GLY A 19 -0.15 -17.59 5.54
CA GLY A 19 1.07 -18.39 5.70
C GLY A 19 2.35 -17.58 5.97
N HIS A 20 2.26 -16.24 6.00
CA HIS A 20 3.39 -15.38 6.34
C HIS A 20 3.40 -15.06 7.83
N GLU A 21 4.56 -15.25 8.48
CA GLU A 21 4.73 -14.86 9.88
C GLU A 21 4.88 -13.36 10.05
N ARG A 22 5.58 -12.70 9.12
CA ARG A 22 5.82 -11.25 9.13
C ARG A 22 5.26 -10.63 7.85
N ALA A 23 4.17 -9.89 7.99
CA ALA A 23 3.46 -9.27 6.89
C ALA A 23 3.26 -7.77 7.14
N VAL A 24 3.29 -7.00 6.07
CA VAL A 24 3.04 -5.56 6.07
C VAL A 24 1.87 -5.27 5.13
N GLY A 25 0.92 -4.49 5.61
CA GLY A 25 -0.24 -4.04 4.85
C GLY A 25 -0.12 -2.55 4.58
N ILE A 26 -0.31 -2.13 3.34
CA ILE A 26 -0.36 -0.72 2.95
C ILE A 26 -1.70 -0.46 2.25
N THR A 27 -2.44 0.56 2.66
CA THR A 27 -3.67 0.99 1.98
C THR A 27 -3.48 2.38 1.39
N LEU A 28 -3.79 2.51 0.09
CA LEU A 28 -3.65 3.77 -0.65
C LEU A 28 -5.02 4.27 -1.10
N GLY A 29 -5.46 5.35 -0.47
CA GLY A 29 -6.70 6.06 -0.78
C GLY A 29 -6.41 7.55 -0.92
N THR A 30 -7.18 8.39 -0.23
CA THR A 30 -6.85 9.81 -0.11
C THR A 30 -5.53 10.03 0.65
N GLY A 31 -5.26 9.19 1.65
CA GLY A 31 -4.02 9.16 2.41
C GLY A 31 -3.34 7.78 2.34
N LEU A 32 -2.37 7.57 3.25
CA LEU A 32 -1.65 6.31 3.46
C LEU A 32 -2.16 5.64 4.74
N GLY A 33 -2.61 4.39 4.65
CA GLY A 33 -2.76 3.52 5.81
C GLY A 33 -1.66 2.46 5.81
N SER A 34 -1.26 2.01 6.99
CA SER A 34 -0.21 1.01 7.14
C SER A 34 -0.38 0.20 8.41
N ALA A 35 -0.01 -1.08 8.34
CA ALA A 35 -0.04 -2.00 9.46
C ALA A 35 1.10 -3.01 9.34
N PHE A 36 1.55 -3.50 10.50
CA PHE A 36 2.60 -4.49 10.61
C PHE A 36 2.09 -5.64 11.48
N LEU A 37 2.31 -6.86 11.02
CA LEU A 37 1.83 -8.07 11.69
C LEU A 37 2.99 -9.03 11.90
N GLU A 38 3.09 -9.56 13.11
CA GLU A 38 3.97 -10.68 13.45
C GLU A 38 3.17 -11.82 14.09
N ARG A 39 3.22 -13.02 13.49
CA ARG A 39 2.61 -14.26 13.99
C ARG A 39 1.14 -14.08 14.38
N GLY A 40 0.38 -13.46 13.50
CA GLY A 40 -1.06 -13.19 13.69
C GLY A 40 -1.40 -12.03 14.63
N ARG A 41 -0.39 -11.29 15.12
CA ARG A 41 -0.59 -10.14 16.01
C ARG A 41 -0.19 -8.84 15.33
N ILE A 42 -1.11 -7.88 15.33
CA ILE A 42 -0.85 -6.51 14.90
C ILE A 42 0.10 -5.81 15.88
N LEU A 43 1.09 -5.10 15.33
CA LEU A 43 2.07 -4.34 16.09
C LEU A 43 1.64 -2.86 16.23
N PRO A 44 1.84 -2.23 17.40
CA PRO A 44 1.34 -0.89 17.70
C PRO A 44 2.07 0.26 16.99
N ALA A 45 3.13 -0.02 16.23
CA ALA A 45 3.95 0.98 15.53
C ALA A 45 3.76 0.97 14.00
N GLY A 46 2.63 0.44 13.53
CA GLY A 46 2.37 0.26 12.10
C GLY A 46 2.00 1.53 11.35
N GLU A 47 1.77 2.66 12.03
CA GLU A 47 1.26 3.90 11.43
C GLU A 47 2.38 4.76 10.84
N LEU A 48 2.47 4.77 9.51
CA LEU A 48 3.56 5.38 8.77
C LEU A 48 3.20 6.74 8.15
N TYR A 49 1.93 7.15 8.17
CA TYR A 49 1.40 8.28 7.39
C TYR A 49 2.06 9.63 7.72
N LEU A 50 2.34 9.90 9.00
CA LEU A 50 3.06 11.11 9.43
C LEU A 50 4.58 10.98 9.40
N ALA A 51 5.12 9.84 8.99
CA ALA A 51 6.56 9.66 9.03
C ALA A 51 7.24 10.66 8.07
N PRO A 52 8.28 11.38 8.53
CA PRO A 52 8.97 12.36 7.70
C PRO A 52 9.59 11.72 6.46
N PHE A 53 9.33 12.30 5.30
CA PHE A 53 9.89 11.89 4.03
C PHE A 53 9.95 13.09 3.07
N ARG A 54 11.15 13.38 2.54
CA ARG A 54 11.40 14.48 1.59
C ARG A 54 10.83 15.84 2.03
N GLY A 55 10.97 16.17 3.30
CA GLY A 55 10.58 17.48 3.86
C GLY A 55 9.13 17.61 4.33
N GLY A 56 8.33 16.54 4.29
CA GLY A 56 6.96 16.53 4.81
C GLY A 56 6.49 15.14 5.25
N PRO A 57 5.21 14.98 5.60
CA PRO A 57 4.60 13.67 5.81
C PRO A 57 4.65 12.82 4.54
N VAL A 58 4.99 11.53 4.65
CA VAL A 58 5.04 10.64 3.48
C VAL A 58 3.70 10.57 2.73
N GLU A 59 2.58 10.67 3.44
CA GLU A 59 1.25 10.53 2.85
C GLU A 59 0.97 11.60 1.79
N ASP A 60 1.57 12.79 1.94
CA ASP A 60 1.41 13.87 0.96
C ASP A 60 2.10 13.55 -0.36
N ILE A 61 3.00 12.56 -0.38
CA ILE A 61 3.76 12.14 -1.56
C ILE A 61 3.18 10.86 -2.15
N VAL A 62 2.92 9.84 -1.32
CA VAL A 62 2.67 8.47 -1.81
C VAL A 62 1.19 8.09 -1.92
N SER A 63 0.28 8.96 -1.47
CA SER A 63 -1.16 8.71 -1.49
C SER A 63 -1.83 9.08 -2.81
N GLY A 64 -3.14 8.86 -2.93
CA GLY A 64 -3.94 9.41 -4.02
C GLY A 64 -3.91 10.94 -4.06
N ARG A 65 -3.80 11.63 -2.92
CA ARG A 65 -3.60 13.09 -2.90
C ARG A 65 -2.24 13.45 -3.51
N GLY A 66 -1.18 12.72 -3.15
CA GLY A 66 0.15 12.89 -3.74
C GLY A 66 0.16 12.66 -5.25
N LEU A 67 -0.56 11.63 -5.72
CA LEU A 67 -0.74 11.35 -7.14
C LEU A 67 -1.44 12.49 -7.88
N LEU A 68 -2.51 13.03 -7.32
CA LEU A 68 -3.22 14.19 -7.90
C LEU A 68 -2.35 15.44 -7.92
N ALA A 69 -1.64 15.71 -6.83
CA ALA A 69 -0.72 16.84 -6.74
C ALA A 69 0.41 16.71 -7.78
N ARG A 70 0.96 15.51 -7.95
CA ARG A 70 2.03 15.25 -8.92
C ARG A 70 1.56 15.28 -10.37
N TYR A 71 0.32 14.87 -10.63
CA TYR A 71 -0.28 14.93 -11.96
C TYR A 71 -0.68 16.37 -12.35
N GLY A 72 -1.22 17.15 -11.41
CA GLY A 72 -1.62 18.55 -11.57
C GLY A 72 -3.14 18.77 -11.65
N SER A 73 -3.55 20.05 -11.73
CA SER A 73 -4.95 20.51 -11.64
C SER A 73 -5.90 20.03 -12.74
N ALA A 74 -5.40 19.32 -13.75
CA ALA A 74 -6.18 18.82 -14.88
C ALA A 74 -6.96 17.53 -14.58
N ALA A 75 -6.80 16.93 -13.39
CA ALA A 75 -7.53 15.71 -13.01
C ALA A 75 -8.81 16.03 -12.23
N GLY A 76 -9.91 15.39 -12.62
CA GLY A 76 -11.15 15.29 -11.84
C GLY A 76 -11.11 14.24 -10.72
N GLY A 77 -10.05 13.43 -10.64
CA GLY A 77 -9.87 12.42 -9.59
C GLY A 77 -8.81 11.37 -9.91
N VAL A 78 -8.50 10.50 -8.94
CA VAL A 78 -7.49 9.44 -9.08
C VAL A 78 -7.85 8.49 -10.22
N GLU A 79 -9.13 8.16 -10.34
CA GLU A 79 -9.68 7.25 -11.34
C GLU A 79 -9.43 7.77 -12.77
N GLU A 80 -9.50 9.08 -12.97
CA GLU A 80 -9.18 9.71 -14.25
C GLU A 80 -7.67 9.59 -14.56
N VAL A 81 -6.81 9.86 -13.59
CA VAL A 81 -5.35 9.71 -13.76
C VAL A 81 -4.99 8.25 -14.09
N VAL A 82 -5.62 7.29 -13.42
CA VAL A 82 -5.47 5.85 -13.72
C VAL A 82 -5.90 5.54 -15.16
N ALA A 83 -7.06 6.02 -15.59
CA ALA A 83 -7.57 5.79 -16.94
C ALA A 83 -6.63 6.37 -18.01
N ARG A 84 -6.12 7.59 -17.78
CA ARG A 84 -5.15 8.26 -18.65
C ARG A 84 -3.81 7.54 -18.72
N ALA A 85 -3.29 7.05 -17.59
CA ALA A 85 -2.05 6.26 -17.56
C ALA A 85 -2.20 4.94 -18.34
N ARG A 86 -3.35 4.28 -18.23
CA ARG A 86 -3.70 3.09 -19.02
C ARG A 86 -3.85 3.41 -20.51
N GLY A 87 -4.46 4.55 -20.84
CA GLY A 87 -4.55 5.07 -22.21
C GLY A 87 -3.22 5.57 -22.79
N GLY A 88 -2.19 5.64 -21.94
CA GLY A 88 -0.81 5.89 -22.32
C GLY A 88 -0.36 7.33 -22.30
N GLU A 89 -1.10 8.20 -21.62
CA GLU A 89 -0.70 9.57 -21.39
C GLU A 89 0.62 9.63 -20.60
N ALA A 90 1.65 10.23 -21.20
CA ALA A 90 3.00 10.32 -20.62
C ALA A 90 3.02 11.01 -19.25
N ARG A 91 2.22 12.08 -19.08
CA ARG A 91 2.12 12.80 -17.81
C ARG A 91 1.56 11.92 -16.69
N ALA A 92 0.51 11.16 -16.99
CA ALA A 92 -0.10 10.27 -16.01
C ALA A 92 0.87 9.15 -15.62
N ARG A 93 1.58 8.54 -16.59
CA ARG A 93 2.62 7.54 -16.31
C ARG A 93 3.76 8.11 -15.45
N SER A 94 4.27 9.29 -15.79
CA SER A 94 5.31 9.96 -14.98
C SER A 94 4.84 10.25 -13.56
N ALA A 95 3.56 10.59 -13.35
CA ALA A 95 3.03 10.77 -12.00
C ALA A 95 3.00 9.45 -11.21
N PHE A 96 2.66 8.33 -11.85
CA PHE A 96 2.78 7.00 -11.24
C PHE A 96 4.24 6.67 -10.91
N ASP A 97 5.15 6.82 -11.86
CA ASP A 97 6.58 6.52 -11.68
C ASP A 97 7.14 7.25 -10.46
N ASP A 98 6.88 8.55 -10.34
CA ASP A 98 7.37 9.37 -9.24
C ASP A 98 6.79 8.95 -7.88
N VAL A 99 5.48 8.74 -7.81
CA VAL A 99 4.77 8.40 -6.56
C VAL A 99 5.15 7.01 -6.07
N PHE A 100 5.18 6.03 -6.96
CA PHE A 100 5.44 4.65 -6.58
C PHE A 100 6.93 4.35 -6.43
N SER A 101 7.82 5.03 -7.15
CA SER A 101 9.26 4.95 -6.85
C SER A 101 9.55 5.53 -5.46
N ALA A 102 8.91 6.65 -5.11
CA ALA A 102 8.99 7.25 -3.78
C ALA A 102 8.44 6.31 -2.70
N LEU A 103 7.31 5.63 -2.96
CA LEU A 103 6.78 4.63 -2.03
C LEU A 103 7.76 3.45 -1.86
N ALA A 104 8.37 2.95 -2.94
CA ALA A 104 9.32 1.86 -2.87
C ALA A 104 10.57 2.23 -2.07
N GLU A 105 11.15 3.42 -2.32
CA GLU A 105 12.27 3.99 -1.58
C GLU A 105 11.96 4.06 -0.08
N PHE A 106 10.76 4.55 0.24
CA PHE A 106 10.33 4.72 1.62
C PHE A 106 10.09 3.39 2.35
N LEU A 107 9.50 2.41 1.68
CA LEU A 107 9.18 1.12 2.27
C LEU A 107 10.40 0.21 2.40
N LEU A 108 11.34 0.23 1.45
CA LEU A 108 12.49 -0.68 1.42
C LEU A 108 13.23 -0.81 2.77
N PRO A 109 13.70 0.27 3.43
CA PRO A 109 14.42 0.14 4.69
C PRO A 109 13.55 -0.48 5.80
N ARG A 110 12.25 -0.17 5.81
CA ARG A 110 11.30 -0.63 6.84
C ARG A 110 10.93 -2.10 6.67
N LEU A 111 10.72 -2.53 5.43
CA LEU A 111 10.48 -3.94 5.12
C LEU A 111 11.71 -4.77 5.46
N THR A 112 12.91 -4.23 5.18
CA THR A 112 14.18 -4.89 5.50
C THR A 112 14.40 -5.00 7.00
N GLU A 113 14.27 -3.89 7.74
CA GLU A 113 14.43 -3.86 9.21
C GLU A 113 13.41 -4.75 9.91
N PHE A 114 12.16 -4.74 9.44
CA PHE A 114 11.12 -5.59 9.98
C PHE A 114 11.32 -7.07 9.61
N GLY A 115 12.14 -7.41 8.61
CA GLY A 115 12.22 -8.76 8.07
C GLY A 115 10.88 -9.21 7.46
N ALA A 116 10.21 -8.30 6.75
CA ALA A 116 8.93 -8.58 6.11
C ALA A 116 9.08 -9.70 5.08
N THR A 117 8.12 -10.64 5.08
CA THR A 117 8.07 -11.73 4.10
C THR A 117 6.96 -11.52 3.06
N CYS A 118 5.97 -10.71 3.39
CA CYS A 118 4.88 -10.33 2.49
C CYS A 118 4.54 -8.84 2.66
N LEU A 119 4.38 -8.16 1.52
CA LEU A 119 3.77 -6.85 1.42
C LEU A 119 2.45 -6.98 0.65
N VAL A 120 1.35 -6.57 1.28
CA VAL A 120 0.03 -6.49 0.63
C VAL A 120 -0.39 -5.03 0.47
N VAL A 121 -0.75 -4.64 -0.74
CA VAL A 121 -1.18 -3.28 -1.08
C VAL A 121 -2.67 -3.26 -1.42
N GLY A 122 -3.45 -2.51 -0.67
CA GLY A 122 -4.89 -2.33 -0.82
C GLY A 122 -5.30 -0.87 -1.07
N GLY A 123 -6.61 -0.63 -1.07
CA GLY A 123 -7.20 0.69 -1.28
C GLY A 123 -7.51 1.02 -2.75
N ARG A 124 -8.14 2.17 -2.97
CA ARG A 124 -8.65 2.57 -4.29
C ARG A 124 -7.55 2.68 -5.34
N VAL A 125 -6.40 3.25 -4.97
CA VAL A 125 -5.29 3.43 -5.90
C VAL A 125 -4.72 2.07 -6.34
N ALA A 126 -4.74 1.06 -5.45
CA ALA A 126 -4.25 -0.29 -5.75
C ALA A 126 -5.05 -1.02 -6.85
N ARG A 127 -6.24 -0.52 -7.25
CA ARG A 127 -6.96 -1.01 -8.45
C ARG A 127 -6.14 -0.88 -9.74
N ALA A 128 -5.12 0.00 -9.74
CA ALA A 128 -4.16 0.17 -10.82
C ALA A 128 -2.90 -0.71 -10.65
N TRP A 129 -2.99 -1.87 -10.00
CA TRP A 129 -1.85 -2.73 -9.67
C TRP A 129 -0.92 -3.04 -10.84
N ASN A 130 -1.47 -3.22 -12.04
CA ASN A 130 -0.71 -3.45 -13.27
C ASN A 130 0.21 -2.27 -13.67
N LEU A 131 -0.06 -1.06 -13.17
CA LEU A 131 0.82 0.10 -13.29
C LEU A 131 1.78 0.23 -12.10
N ILE A 132 1.37 -0.25 -10.92
CA ILE A 132 2.08 -0.04 -9.65
C ILE A 132 3.18 -1.08 -9.44
N GLU A 133 2.87 -2.36 -9.60
CA GLU A 133 3.78 -3.46 -9.33
C GLU A 133 5.10 -3.35 -10.12
N PRO A 134 5.10 -3.01 -11.43
CA PRO A 134 6.34 -2.87 -12.19
C PRO A 134 7.28 -1.78 -11.65
N ILE A 135 6.75 -0.79 -10.94
CA ILE A 135 7.52 0.31 -10.33
C ILE A 135 8.01 -0.09 -8.93
N LEU A 136 7.14 -0.69 -8.12
CA LEU A 136 7.47 -1.09 -6.74
C LEU A 136 8.45 -2.26 -6.66
N ALA A 137 8.14 -3.34 -7.39
CA ALA A 137 8.78 -4.63 -7.19
C ALA A 137 10.30 -4.63 -7.43
N PRO A 138 10.85 -3.94 -8.44
CA PRO A 138 12.30 -3.92 -8.67
C PRO A 138 13.09 -3.43 -7.46
N THR A 139 12.66 -2.33 -6.83
CA THR A 139 13.32 -1.76 -5.65
C THR A 139 13.11 -2.63 -4.42
N LEU A 140 11.87 -3.08 -4.18
CA LEU A 140 11.52 -3.81 -2.96
C LEU A 140 12.11 -5.23 -2.91
N ARG A 141 12.38 -5.86 -4.05
CA ARG A 141 13.06 -7.17 -4.11
C ARG A 141 14.51 -7.14 -3.59
N SER A 142 15.08 -5.95 -3.34
CA SER A 142 16.35 -5.82 -2.61
C SER A 142 16.23 -6.24 -1.14
N ALA A 143 15.01 -6.24 -0.56
CA ALA A 143 14.75 -6.84 0.75
C ALA A 143 14.68 -8.36 0.59
N THR A 144 15.77 -9.06 0.90
CA THR A 144 15.93 -10.50 0.62
C THR A 144 14.92 -11.42 1.32
N SER A 145 14.31 -10.97 2.42
CA SER A 145 13.24 -11.70 3.12
C SER A 145 11.90 -11.62 2.40
N LEU A 146 11.70 -10.63 1.53
CA LEU A 146 10.41 -10.32 0.92
C LEU A 146 10.14 -11.24 -0.27
N VAL A 147 9.31 -12.24 -0.05
CA VAL A 147 8.98 -13.25 -1.08
C VAL A 147 7.61 -13.02 -1.74
N CYS A 148 6.77 -12.18 -1.15
CA CYS A 148 5.46 -11.82 -1.68
C CYS A 148 5.28 -10.30 -1.73
N ILE A 149 4.90 -9.79 -2.91
CA ILE A 149 4.43 -8.42 -3.12
C ILE A 149 3.15 -8.55 -3.92
N SER A 150 2.00 -8.25 -3.30
CA SER A 150 0.70 -8.48 -3.93
C SER A 150 -0.25 -7.33 -3.71
N ARG A 151 -1.21 -7.17 -4.62
CA ARG A 151 -2.45 -6.47 -4.31
C ARG A 151 -3.28 -7.31 -3.32
N ALA A 152 -4.07 -6.63 -2.50
CA ALA A 152 -5.18 -7.25 -1.76
C ALA A 152 -6.08 -8.10 -2.69
N ALA A 153 -6.50 -9.26 -2.19
CA ALA A 153 -7.29 -10.22 -2.97
C ALA A 153 -8.72 -9.70 -3.20
N ASP A 154 -9.33 -9.11 -2.17
CA ASP A 154 -10.66 -8.49 -2.22
C ASP A 154 -10.62 -7.05 -1.75
N LEU A 155 -10.93 -6.13 -2.66
CA LEU A 155 -10.96 -4.69 -2.38
C LEU A 155 -12.23 -4.25 -1.65
N GLU A 156 -13.22 -5.14 -1.47
CA GLU A 156 -14.54 -4.84 -0.90
C GLU A 156 -14.87 -5.64 0.39
N ASP A 157 -14.29 -6.83 0.61
CA ASP A 157 -14.66 -7.69 1.76
C ASP A 157 -13.72 -7.64 2.99
N ALA A 158 -12.48 -7.16 2.84
CA ALA A 158 -11.50 -7.20 3.95
C ALA A 158 -11.92 -6.34 5.16
N ALA A 159 -12.58 -5.20 4.92
CA ALA A 159 -13.10 -4.33 6.00
C ALA A 159 -14.31 -4.96 6.71
N LEU A 160 -15.17 -5.68 5.99
CA LEU A 160 -16.36 -6.35 6.50
C LEU A 160 -16.00 -7.59 7.36
N LEU A 161 -15.01 -8.38 6.92
CA LEU A 161 -14.55 -9.56 7.66
C LEU A 161 -13.77 -9.19 8.94
N GLY A 162 -13.04 -8.08 8.94
CA GLY A 162 -12.38 -7.54 10.13
C GLY A 162 -13.36 -7.12 11.23
N ALA A 163 -14.51 -6.57 10.85
CA ALA A 163 -15.58 -6.22 11.79
C ALA A 163 -16.29 -7.47 12.38
N ALA A 164 -16.45 -8.54 11.58
CA ALA A 164 -17.13 -9.77 12.01
C ALA A 164 -16.38 -10.52 13.12
N ARG A 165 -15.03 -10.51 13.14
CA ARG A 165 -14.24 -11.15 14.22
C ARG A 165 -14.51 -10.51 15.59
N ARG A 166 -14.84 -9.22 15.64
CA ARG A 166 -15.15 -8.50 16.90
C ARG A 166 -16.46 -8.93 17.56
N ALA A 167 -17.37 -9.56 16.82
CA ALA A 167 -18.62 -10.07 17.36
C ALA A 167 -18.49 -11.48 17.95
N ALA A 168 -17.36 -12.16 17.69
CA ALA A 168 -17.11 -13.54 18.08
C ALA A 168 -15.98 -13.71 19.11
N SER A 169 -15.45 -12.61 19.65
CA SER A 169 -14.36 -12.57 20.65
C SER A 169 -14.74 -11.80 21.89
#